data_AF-A0A7X3IBM0-F1
#
_entry.id   AF-A0A7X3IBM0-F1
#
_cell.length_a   1.000
_cell.length_b   1.000
_cell.length_c   1.000
_cell.angle_alpha   90.00
_cell.angle_beta   90.00
_cell.angle_gamma   90.00
#
_symmetry.space_group_name_H-M   'P 1'
#
loop_
_entity.id
_entity.type
_entity.pdbx_description
1 polymer ?
#
loop_
_entity_poly.entity_id
_entity_poly.type
_entity_poly.pdbx_seq_one_letter_code
_entity_poly.pdbx_strand_id
1 'polypeptide(L)' 'MHGMLRWAENRCSLSQYNPAIVEEARKCYEQLGSKIAAPLMVLGAKEFEQRASMQGKETFCNEIVRRFPMAVH' A
#
# COMPACT_ATOMS: atom_id res chain seq x y z
N MET A 1 -2.47 5.78 5.43
CA MET A 1 -2.41 4.77 4.34
C MET A 1 -1.00 4.20 4.26
N HIS A 2 -0.82 2.87 4.31
CA HIS A 2 0.51 2.23 4.26
C HIS A 2 1.21 2.55 2.93
N GLY A 3 2.48 2.98 2.97
CA GLY A 3 3.19 3.46 1.78
C GLY A 3 3.23 2.47 0.63
N MET A 4 3.42 1.19 0.94
CA MET A 4 3.42 0.10 -0.04
C MET A 4 2.06 -0.07 -0.73
N LEU A 5 0.95 -0.01 0.03
CA LEU A 5 -0.40 -0.20 -0.53
C LEU A 5 -0.79 0.99 -1.41
N ARG A 6 -0.51 2.21 -0.95
CA ARG A 6 -0.72 3.43 -1.74
C ARG A 6 0.09 3.42 -3.04
N TRP A 7 1.29 2.87 -3.00
CA TRP A 7 2.12 2.74 -4.19
C TRP A 7 1.61 1.66 -5.14
N ALA A 8 1.17 0.52 -4.58
CA ALA A 8 0.50 -0.54 -5.32
C ALA A 8 -0.79 -0.04 -5.98
N GLU A 9 -1.51 0.88 -5.35
CA GLU A 9 -2.72 1.49 -5.91
C GLU A 9 -2.46 2.09 -7.30
N ASN A 10 -1.42 2.92 -7.36
CA ASN A 10 -0.99 3.57 -8.60
C ASN A 10 -0.35 2.59 -9.60
N ARG A 11 0.43 1.62 -9.13
CA ARG A 11 1.21 0.73 -10.01
C ARG A 11 0.43 -0.47 -10.54
N CYS A 12 -0.57 -0.93 -9.80
CA CYS A 12 -1.41 -2.07 -10.13
C CYS A 12 -2.80 -1.67 -10.65
N SER A 13 -3.05 -0.36 -10.86
CA SER A 13 -4.32 0.20 -11.35
C SER A 13 -5.52 -0.19 -10.47
N LEU A 14 -5.33 -0.07 -9.17
CA LEU A 14 -6.34 -0.41 -8.17
C LEU A 14 -7.28 0.78 -7.97
N SER A 15 -8.59 0.53 -7.88
CA SER A 15 -9.59 1.59 -7.78
C SER A 15 -9.68 2.18 -6.37
N GLN A 16 -9.76 1.34 -5.33
CA GLN A 16 -9.70 1.75 -3.93
C GLN A 16 -9.45 0.54 -3.02
N TYR A 17 -8.78 0.72 -1.88
CA TYR A 17 -8.85 -0.26 -0.79
C TYR A 17 -10.09 -0.07 0.08
N ASN A 18 -10.45 -1.12 0.80
CA ASN A 18 -11.51 -1.09 1.81
C ASN A 18 -11.35 0.13 2.76
N PRO A 19 -12.39 0.97 2.95
CA PRO A 19 -12.33 2.16 3.80
C PRO A 19 -11.86 1.88 5.23
N ALA A 20 -12.12 0.70 5.78
CA ALA A 20 -11.62 0.31 7.10
C ALA A 20 -10.08 0.23 7.13
N ILE A 21 -9.45 -0.28 6.06
CA ILE A 21 -7.97 -0.33 5.93
C ILE A 21 -7.42 1.09 5.79
N VAL A 22 -8.09 1.93 5.00
CA VAL A 22 -7.69 3.33 4.80
C VAL A 22 -7.74 4.09 6.14
N GLU A 23 -8.82 3.89 6.89
CA GLU A 23 -9.08 4.54 8.17
C GLU A 23 -8.11 4.09 9.27
N GLU A 24 -7.86 2.79 9.42
CA GLU A 24 -6.84 2.30 10.36
C GLU A 24 -5.45 2.84 10.00
N ALA A 25 -5.12 2.86 8.71
CA ALA A 25 -3.86 3.43 8.26
C ALA A 25 -3.80 4.96 8.41
N ARG A 26 -4.93 5.66 8.56
CA ARG A 26 -5.00 7.09 8.93
C ARG A 26 -4.74 7.26 10.42
N LYS A 27 -5.41 6.48 11.27
CA LYS A 27 -5.20 6.49 12.73
C LYS A 27 -3.74 6.22 13.09
N CYS A 28 -3.11 5.22 12.47
CA CYS A 28 -1.68 4.94 12.67
C CYS A 28 -0.78 6.12 12.27
N TYR A 29 -1.12 6.82 11.17
CA TYR A 29 -0.37 8.00 10.74
C TYR A 29 -0.48 9.14 11.75
N GLU A 30 -1.67 9.37 12.30
CA GLU A 30 -1.92 10.40 13.30
C GLU A 30 -1.23 10.08 14.63
N GLN A 31 -1.24 8.82 15.06
CA GLN A 31 -0.55 8.38 16.28
C GLN A 31 0.97 8.49 16.19
N LEU A 32 1.57 8.10 15.05
CA LEU A 32 3.01 8.15 14.85
C LEU A 32 3.52 9.57 14.54
N GLY A 33 2.63 10.43 14.02
CA GLY A 33 2.98 11.77 13.56
C GLY A 33 3.76 11.75 12.24
N SER A 34 3.70 12.89 11.53
CA SER A 34 4.24 13.02 10.17
C SER A 34 5.74 12.76 10.05
N LYS A 35 6.53 13.13 11.09
CA LYS A 35 7.99 12.94 11.11
C LYS A 35 8.41 11.48 11.01
N ILE A 36 7.62 10.56 11.58
CA ILE A 36 7.91 9.13 11.57
C ILE A 36 7.17 8.45 10.42
N ALA A 37 5.90 8.82 10.22
CA ALA A 37 5.05 8.15 9.24
C ALA A 37 5.46 8.44 7.78
N ALA A 38 5.96 9.64 7.47
CA ALA A 38 6.38 9.97 6.09
C ALA A 38 7.59 9.14 5.61
N PRO A 39 8.68 8.98 6.38
CA PRO A 39 9.76 8.04 6.03
C PRO A 39 9.28 6.61 5.83
N LEU A 40 8.37 6.12 6.69
CA LEU A 40 7.80 4.78 6.56
C LEU A 40 6.96 4.62 5.28
N MET A 41 6.26 5.67 4.86
CA MET A 41 5.56 5.65 3.57
C MET A 41 6.53 5.50 2.40
N VAL A 42 7.65 6.25 2.42
CA VAL A 42 8.69 6.15 1.39
C VAL A 42 9.35 4.77 1.41
N LEU A 43 9.62 4.23 2.59
CA LEU A 43 10.18 2.89 2.76
C LEU A 43 9.24 1.83 2.13
N GLY A 44 7.95 1.88 2.46
CA GLY A 44 6.97 0.95 1.90
C GLY A 44 6.86 1.04 0.36
N ALA A 45 7.02 2.22 -0.23
CA ALA A 45 7.08 2.37 -1.69
C ALA A 45 8.34 1.72 -2.28
N LYS A 46 9.50 1.87 -1.62
CA LYS A 46 10.74 1.20 -2.04
C LYS A 46 10.63 -0.32 -1.93
N GLU A 47 10.04 -0.83 -0.86
CA GLU A 47 9.80 -2.27 -0.68
C GLU A 47 8.90 -2.83 -1.78
N PHE A 48 7.89 -2.09 -2.22
CA PHE A 48 7.08 -2.47 -3.37
C PHE A 48 7.95 -2.62 -4.62
N GLU A 49 8.74 -1.61 -4.97
CA GLU A 49 9.58 -1.63 -6.18
C GLU A 49 10.62 -2.75 -6.14
N GLN A 50 11.22 -3.02 -4.98
CA GLN A 50 12.14 -4.14 -4.81
C GLN A 50 11.47 -5.48 -5.05
N ARG A 51 10.29 -5.71 -4.45
CA ARG A 51 9.56 -6.97 -4.63
C ARG A 51 9.03 -7.15 -6.05
N ALA A 52 8.49 -6.08 -6.64
CA ALA A 52 8.05 -6.07 -8.03
C ALA A 52 9.20 -6.35 -9.00
N SER A 53 10.40 -5.86 -8.72
CA SER A 53 11.61 -6.15 -9.51
C SER A 53 12.04 -7.61 -9.39
N MET A 54 11.96 -8.19 -8.20
CA MET A 54 12.35 -9.60 -7.96
C MET A 54 11.35 -10.62 -8.51
N GLN A 55 10.05 -10.36 -8.39
CA GLN A 55 8.98 -11.34 -8.68
C GLN A 55 8.25 -11.09 -9.99
N GLY A 56 8.52 -9.95 -10.63
CA GLY A 56 7.71 -9.42 -11.72
C GLY A 56 6.52 -8.60 -11.21
N LYS A 57 6.35 -7.41 -11.78
CA LYS A 57 5.32 -6.44 -11.38
C LYS A 57 3.91 -7.05 -11.37
N GLU A 58 3.55 -7.79 -12.42
CA GLU A 58 2.21 -8.32 -12.60
C GLU A 58 1.89 -9.43 -11.60
N THR A 59 2.82 -10.37 -11.38
CA THR A 59 2.74 -11.40 -10.35
C THR A 59 2.53 -10.79 -8.96
N PHE A 60 3.32 -9.76 -8.64
CA PHE A 60 3.25 -9.13 -7.33
C PHE A 60 1.95 -8.32 -7.14
N CYS A 61 1.48 -7.63 -8.20
CA CYS A 61 0.18 -6.98 -8.19
C CYS A 61 -0.96 -7.98 -7.94
N ASN A 62 -0.93 -9.16 -8.58
CA ASN A 62 -1.93 -10.20 -8.35
C ASN A 62 -1.89 -10.75 -6.92
N GLU A 63 -0.69 -10.90 -6.33
CA GLU A 63 -0.55 -11.27 -4.91
C GLU A 63 -1.19 -10.22 -3.99
N ILE A 64 -0.91 -8.93 -4.23
CA ILE A 64 -1.46 -7.83 -3.42
C ILE A 64 -2.99 -7.82 -3.49
N VAL A 65 -3.57 -7.95 -4.68
CA VAL A 65 -5.04 -8.00 -4.85
C VAL A 65 -5.65 -9.18 -4.12
N ARG A 66 -5.00 -10.35 -4.15
CA ARG A 66 -5.46 -11.54 -3.43
C ARG A 66 -5.41 -11.36 -1.91
N ARG A 67 -4.40 -10.66 -1.41
CA ARG A 67 -4.15 -10.49 0.04
C ARG A 67 -4.89 -9.31 0.65
N PHE A 68 -5.13 -8.27 -0.16
CA PHE A 68 -5.81 -7.04 0.22
C PHE A 68 -6.91 -6.76 -0.82
N PRO A 69 -8.04 -7.47 -0.76
CA PRO A 69 -9.12 -7.28 -1.71
C PRO A 69 -9.62 -5.84 -1.65
N MET A 70 -9.72 -5.22 -2.82
CA MET A 70 -10.17 -3.84 -3.03
C MET A 70 -11.67 -3.63 -2.82
N ALA A 71 -12.46 -4.70 -2.82
CA ALA A 71 -13.90 -4.61 -2.94
C ALA A 71 -14.53 -4.01 -1.67
N VAL A 72 -14.92 -2.75 -1.78
CA VAL A 72 -16.03 -2.14 -1.04
C VAL A 72 -16.86 -1.38 -2.06
N HIS A 73 -18.12 -1.79 -2.21
CA HIS A 73 -19.17 -1.11 -2.96
C HIS A 73 -19.88 -0.11 -2.05
#